data_AF-A0A3N5DYR4-F1
#
_entry.id   AF-A0A3N5DYR4-F1
#
_cell.length_a   1.000
_cell.length_b   1.000
_cell.length_c   1.000
_cell.angle_alpha   90.00
_cell.angle_beta   90.00
_cell.angle_gamma   90.00
#
_symmetry.space_group_name_H-M   'P 1'
#
loop_
_entity.id
_entity.type
_entity.pdbx_description
1 polymer ?
#
loop_
_entity_poly.entity_id
_entity_poly.type
_entity_poly.pdbx_seq_one_letter_code
_entity_poly.pdbx_strand_id
1 'polypeptide(L)'
;MDNRPSELQSVWKDDLFVRSYDVDSTGKLKLASLFNYFQETAGKHATHLGAGYEVLRKLGLFWVLSRAKIRIHRLPAWGESIQLTTWPKGL
;
A
#
# COMPACT_ATOMS: atom_id res chain seq x y z
N MET A 1 1.15 -30.21 9.22
CA MET A 1 0.84 -28.88 8.64
C MET A 1 1.47 -27.87 9.57
N ASP A 2 2.62 -27.33 9.15
CA ASP A 2 3.47 -26.47 9.96
C ASP A 2 2.81 -25.08 10.10
N ASN A 3 2.12 -24.84 11.21
CA ASN A 3 1.43 -23.59 11.50
C ASN A 3 2.32 -22.70 12.38
N ARG A 4 3.54 -22.41 11.90
CA ARG A 4 4.36 -21.36 12.50
C ARG A 4 3.69 -20.01 12.19
N PRO A 5 3.40 -19.17 13.20
CA PRO A 5 2.98 -17.80 12.92
C PRO A 5 4.07 -17.16 12.06
N SER A 6 3.71 -16.67 10.89
CA SER A 6 4.63 -15.97 10.00
C SER A 6 5.26 -14.83 10.79
N GLU A 7 6.58 -14.80 10.90
CA GLU A 7 7.30 -13.73 11.59
C GLU A 7 6.83 -12.36 11.07
N LEU A 8 6.71 -11.39 11.99
CA LEU A 8 6.34 -10.03 11.62
C LEU A 8 7.37 -9.47 10.64
N GLN A 9 6.88 -8.96 9.51
CA GLN A 9 7.74 -8.46 8.45
C GLN A 9 7.88 -6.95 8.61
N SER A 10 9.10 -6.46 8.82
CA SER A 10 9.37 -5.02 8.94
C SER A 10 9.22 -4.27 7.60
N VAL A 11 9.35 -4.99 6.50
CA VAL A 11 9.15 -4.50 5.13
C VAL A 11 8.11 -5.38 4.45
N TRP A 12 7.09 -4.78 3.88
CA TRP A 12 6.03 -5.47 3.14
C TRP A 12 6.13 -5.20 1.65
N LYS A 13 5.77 -6.20 0.84
CA LYS A 13 5.77 -6.12 -0.62
C LYS A 13 4.45 -6.62 -1.20
N ASP A 14 3.88 -5.84 -2.11
CA ASP A 14 2.74 -6.23 -2.95
C ASP A 14 3.16 -6.19 -4.41
N ASP A 15 2.91 -7.27 -5.15
CA ASP A 15 2.98 -7.27 -6.60
C ASP A 15 1.61 -6.88 -7.18
N LEU A 16 1.57 -5.80 -7.95
CA LEU A 16 0.36 -5.24 -8.54
C LEU A 16 0.46 -5.23 -10.07
N PHE A 17 -0.70 -5.34 -10.72
CA PHE A 17 -0.81 -5.21 -12.17
C PHE A 17 -1.66 -4.00 -12.52
N VAL A 18 -1.12 -3.07 -13.32
CA VAL A 18 -1.79 -1.81 -13.66
C VAL A 18 -2.97 -2.07 -14.61
N ARG A 19 -4.19 -1.89 -14.10
CA ARG A 19 -5.42 -2.15 -14.85
C ARG A 19 -5.80 -0.96 -15.72
N SER A 20 -6.69 -1.20 -16.69
CA SER A 20 -7.17 -0.16 -17.62
C SER A 20 -7.89 0.99 -16.90
N TYR A 21 -8.55 0.73 -15.77
CA TYR A 21 -9.22 1.76 -14.98
C TYR A 21 -8.27 2.54 -14.05
N ASP A 22 -7.00 2.14 -13.95
CA ASP A 22 -6.01 2.84 -13.11
C ASP A 22 -5.23 3.91 -13.86
N VAL A 23 -5.35 3.96 -15.18
CA VAL A 23 -4.64 4.91 -16.03
C VAL A 23 -5.51 6.08 -16.50
N ASP A 24 -4.86 7.16 -16.90
CA ASP A 24 -5.50 8.31 -17.56
C ASP A 24 -5.46 8.16 -19.09
N SER A 25 -5.89 9.21 -19.80
CA SER A 25 -5.91 9.25 -21.27
C SER A 25 -4.52 9.14 -21.92
N THR A 26 -3.43 9.29 -21.18
CA THR A 26 -2.05 9.08 -21.66
C THR A 26 -1.59 7.63 -21.49
N GLY A 27 -2.43 6.77 -20.92
CA GLY A 27 -2.11 5.38 -20.63
C GLY A 27 -1.15 5.21 -19.44
N LYS A 28 -0.95 6.26 -18.62
CA LYS A 28 -0.11 6.24 -17.41
C LYS A 28 -0.97 6.23 -16.16
N LEU A 29 -0.42 5.66 -15.09
CA LEU A 29 -1.09 5.53 -13.80
C LEU A 29 -1.56 6.91 -13.28
N LYS A 30 -2.85 7.04 -12.98
CA LYS A 30 -3.41 8.22 -12.34
C LYS A 30 -2.78 8.42 -10.97
N LEU A 31 -2.52 9.68 -10.59
CA LEU A 31 -2.04 9.99 -9.25
C LEU A 31 -3.02 9.48 -8.17
N ALA A 32 -4.33 9.61 -8.40
CA ALA A 32 -5.33 9.05 -7.48
C ALA A 32 -5.18 7.52 -7.30
N SER A 33 -5.00 6.78 -8.40
CA SER A 33 -4.74 5.33 -8.34
C SER A 33 -3.42 5.01 -7.62
N LEU A 34 -2.36 5.80 -7.84
CA LEU A 34 -1.10 5.67 -7.12
C LEU A 34 -1.31 5.80 -5.60
N PHE A 35 -2.06 6.82 -5.15
CA PHE A 35 -2.38 6.99 -3.73
C PHE A 35 -3.26 5.86 -3.18
N ASN A 36 -4.20 5.34 -3.97
CA ASN A 36 -5.00 4.18 -3.57
C ASN A 36 -4.11 2.96 -3.36
N TYR A 37 -3.20 2.66 -4.29
CA TYR A 37 -2.26 1.54 -4.15
C TYR A 37 -1.39 1.69 -2.91
N PHE A 38 -0.85 2.88 -2.64
CA PHE A 38 -0.05 3.14 -1.43
C PHE A 38 -0.85 2.90 -0.15
N GLN A 39 -2.08 3.40 -0.08
CA GLN A 39 -2.93 3.24 1.12
C GLN A 39 -3.35 1.78 1.34
N GLU A 40 -3.72 1.06 0.28
CA GLU A 40 -4.06 -0.37 0.35
C GLU A 40 -2.88 -1.20 0.83
N THR A 41 -1.70 -1.03 0.23
CA THR A 41 -0.50 -1.77 0.63
C THR A 41 -0.05 -1.40 2.03
N ALA A 42 -0.11 -0.12 2.43
CA ALA A 42 0.19 0.30 3.80
C ALA A 42 -0.83 -0.25 4.81
N GLY A 43 -2.12 -0.31 4.47
CA GLY A 43 -3.17 -0.86 5.31
C GLY A 43 -3.02 -2.37 5.54
N LYS A 44 -2.66 -3.13 4.49
CA LYS A 44 -2.29 -4.55 4.61
C LYS A 44 -1.09 -4.74 5.52
N HIS A 45 -0.04 -3.93 5.34
CA HIS A 45 1.15 -4.01 6.19
C HIS A 45 0.84 -3.66 7.66
N ALA A 46 0.08 -2.60 7.90
CA ALA A 46 -0.38 -2.23 9.25
C ALA A 46 -1.19 -3.37 9.88
N THR A 47 -2.05 -4.03 9.12
CA THR A 47 -2.81 -5.20 9.58
C THR A 47 -1.88 -6.36 9.94
N HIS A 48 -0.88 -6.66 9.10
CA HIS A 48 0.15 -7.67 9.40
C HIS A 48 0.90 -7.36 10.71
N LEU A 49 1.17 -6.09 10.98
CA LEU A 49 1.84 -5.61 12.19
C LEU A 49 0.92 -5.45 13.41
N GLY A 50 -0.35 -5.83 13.32
CA GLY A 50 -1.31 -5.69 14.43
C GLY A 50 -1.79 -4.26 14.68
N ALA A 51 -1.55 -3.33 13.76
CA ALA A 51 -1.97 -1.93 13.81
C ALA A 51 -2.98 -1.56 12.69
N GLY A 52 -3.68 -2.57 12.16
CA GLY A 52 -4.66 -2.41 11.09
C GLY A 52 -5.98 -1.78 11.56
N TYR A 53 -6.84 -1.46 10.59
CA TYR A 53 -8.11 -0.78 10.83
C TYR A 53 -8.99 -1.49 11.87
N GLU A 54 -9.18 -2.82 11.78
CA GLU A 54 -10.04 -3.56 12.73
C GLU A 54 -9.52 -3.53 14.16
N VAL A 55 -8.20 -3.44 14.37
CA VAL A 55 -7.62 -3.30 15.70
C VAL A 55 -7.92 -1.91 16.24
N LEU A 56 -7.65 -0.87 15.47
CA LEU A 56 -7.88 0.51 15.89
C LEU A 56 -9.37 0.81 16.10
N ARG A 57 -10.25 0.28 15.25
CA ARG A 57 -11.70 0.47 15.35
C ARG A 57 -12.24 -0.03 16.69
N LYS A 58 -11.72 -1.15 17.22
CA LYS A 58 -12.07 -1.67 18.55
C LYS A 58 -11.66 -0.73 19.69
N LEU A 59 -10.69 0.14 19.44
CA LEU A 59 -10.21 1.16 20.38
C LEU A 59 -10.90 2.52 20.16
N GLY A 60 -11.85 2.62 19.22
CA GLY A 60 -12.46 3.89 18.83
C GLY A 60 -11.51 4.83 18.04
N LEU A 61 -10.49 4.26 17.41
CA LEU A 61 -9.46 4.99 16.67
C LEU A 61 -9.46 4.61 15.19
N PHE A 62 -8.85 5.45 14.36
CA PHE A 62 -8.56 5.15 12.96
C PHE A 62 -7.35 5.96 12.47
N TRP A 63 -6.75 5.51 11.38
CA TRP A 63 -5.63 6.21 10.75
C TRP A 63 -6.12 7.37 9.87
N VAL A 64 -5.43 8.50 9.95
CA VAL A 64 -5.62 9.64 9.04
C VAL A 64 -4.28 9.94 8.35
N LEU A 65 -4.28 9.94 7.01
CA LEU A 65 -3.13 10.38 6.23
C LEU A 65 -3.01 11.91 6.33
N SER A 66 -2.12 12.39 7.20
CA SER A 66 -1.94 13.84 7.42
C SER A 66 -1.05 14.51 6.37
N ARG A 67 -0.03 13.81 5.85
CA ARG A 67 0.98 14.36 4.95
C ARG A 67 1.47 13.31 3.97
N ALA A 68 1.70 13.71 2.73
CA ALA A 68 2.39 12.90 1.73
C ALA A 68 3.43 13.74 1.00
N LYS A 69 4.64 13.21 0.84
CA LYS A 69 5.69 13.78 0.00
C LYS A 69 6.07 12.72 -1.04
N ILE A 70 5.88 13.05 -2.31
CA ILE A 70 6.11 12.12 -3.41
C ILE A 70 7.16 12.70 -4.35
N ARG A 71 8.10 11.84 -4.76
CA ARG A 71 9.01 12.11 -5.87
C ARG A 71 8.77 11.06 -6.94
N ILE A 72 8.35 11.49 -8.12
CA ILE A 72 8.00 10.61 -9.23
C ILE A 72 9.11 10.66 -10.27
N HIS A 73 9.76 9.52 -10.50
CA HIS A 73 10.76 9.37 -11.56
C HIS A 73 10.10 8.91 -12.87
N ARG A 74 9.12 8.00 -12.77
CA ARG A 74 8.34 7.46 -13.88
C ARG A 74 7.01 6.94 -13.35
N LEU A 75 5.91 7.20 -14.07
CA LEU A 75 4.62 6.54 -13.81
C LEU A 75 4.52 5.23 -14.60
N PRO A 76 4.03 4.14 -13.98
CA PRO A 76 3.71 2.89 -14.68
C PRO A 76 2.69 3.11 -15.80
N ALA A 77 2.81 2.37 -16.89
CA ALA A 77 1.81 2.30 -17.95
C ALA A 77 0.79 1.18 -17.71
N TRP A 78 -0.34 1.26 -18.42
CA TRP A 78 -1.29 0.15 -18.49
C TRP A 78 -0.60 -1.15 -18.93
N GLY A 79 -0.90 -2.25 -18.24
CA GLY A 79 -0.36 -3.57 -18.54
C GLY A 79 1.00 -3.87 -17.90
N GLU A 80 1.59 -2.91 -17.17
CA GLU A 80 2.81 -3.18 -16.41
C GLU A 80 2.52 -3.91 -15.09
N SER A 81 3.39 -4.86 -14.74
CA SER A 81 3.50 -5.39 -13.39
C SER A 81 4.49 -4.54 -12.59
N ILE A 82 4.09 -4.13 -11.40
CA ILE A 82 4.89 -3.31 -10.49
C ILE A 82 4.95 -3.95 -9.11
N GLN A 83 6.03 -3.68 -8.37
CA GLN A 83 6.14 -4.05 -6.97
C GLN A 83 6.06 -2.80 -6.10
N LEU A 84 5.13 -2.78 -5.15
CA LEU A 84 5.07 -1.78 -4.11
C LEU A 84 5.76 -2.32 -2.87
N THR A 85 6.59 -1.49 -2.24
CA THR A 85 7.26 -1.81 -0.98
C THR A 85 6.94 -0.75 0.05
N THR A 86 6.58 -1.16 1.26
CA THR A 86 6.27 -0.25 2.37
C THR A 86 6.92 -0.71 3.67
N TRP A 87 7.20 0.24 4.55
CA TRP A 87 7.73 0.02 5.90
C TRP A 87 7.28 1.15 6.81
N PRO A 88 6.91 0.88 8.08
CA PRO A 88 6.72 1.91 9.07
C PRO A 88 8.03 2.69 9.24
N LYS A 89 7.93 4.02 9.28
CA LYS A 89 9.07 4.88 9.57
C LYS A 89 8.68 5.86 10.66
N GLY A 90 9.28 5.69 11.83
CA GLY A 90 9.01 6.48 13.03
C GLY A 90 8.75 5.58 14.23
N LEU A 91 9.76 5.43 15.08
CA LEU A 91 9.61 5.34 16.53
C LEU A 91 10.08 6.69 17.08
#